data_AF-A0A3A9YPQ6-F1
#
_entry.id   AF-A0A3A9YPQ6-F1
#
_cell.length_a   1.000
_cell.length_b   1.000
_cell.length_c   1.000
_cell.angle_alpha   90.00
_cell.angle_beta   90.00
_cell.angle_gamma   90.00
#
_symmetry.space_group_name_H-M   'P 1'
#
loop_
_entity.id
_entity.type
_entity.pdbx_description
1 polymer ?
#
loop_
_entity_poly.entity_id
_entity_poly.type
_entity_poly.pdbx_seq_one_letter_code
_entity_poly.pdbx_strand_id
1 'polypeptide(L)'
;MPLVGALLFNLGWGALAAERRYAVARTTLLTLPSRGLAYLAKLLVSAVAVAAVGAFTALLAVLTVAVLNGGRLLAVPADLLTWAFWQPCLNYLVVLACWPVVAIGVSSLTRGRVLTALFMILWPLFVERLFGALLELVAPLEGVRDWLPFASSRAAMTPTRGVTDSLAGSDLPPGVGLAVFVAFALLVAGAGAVRYVRRDVP
;
A
#
# COMPACT_ATOMS: atom_id res chain seq x y z
N MET A 1 -4.74 -10.15 7.80
CA MET A 1 -4.08 -9.01 7.14
C MET A 1 -4.07 -9.05 5.61
N PRO A 2 -3.77 -10.16 4.89
CA PRO A 2 -3.70 -10.11 3.41
C PRO A 2 -5.06 -9.88 2.72
N LEU A 3 -6.16 -10.34 3.33
CA LEU A 3 -7.52 -10.19 2.80
C LEU A 3 -8.02 -8.74 2.77
N VAL A 4 -7.71 -7.95 3.80
CA VAL A 4 -8.09 -6.52 3.85
C VAL A 4 -7.28 -5.73 2.84
N GLY A 5 -5.97 -5.99 2.72
CA GLY A 5 -5.13 -5.40 1.67
C GLY A 5 -5.63 -5.73 0.26
N ALA A 6 -6.06 -6.98 0.02
CA ALA A 6 -6.63 -7.41 -1.26
C ALA A 6 -7.99 -6.74 -1.57
N LEU A 7 -8.84 -6.52 -0.56
CA LEU A 7 -10.11 -5.82 -0.73
C LEU A 7 -9.92 -4.32 -0.96
N LEU A 8 -9.02 -3.68 -0.22
CA LEU A 8 -8.64 -2.28 -0.43
C LEU A 8 -7.94 -2.05 -1.77
N PHE A 9 -7.27 -3.10 -2.28
CA PHE A 9 -6.69 -3.10 -3.62
C PHE A 9 -7.73 -2.73 -4.68
N ASN A 10 -8.94 -3.28 -4.60
CA ASN A 10 -10.03 -3.02 -5.54
C ASN A 10 -10.43 -1.54 -5.64
N LEU A 11 -10.29 -0.77 -4.55
CA LEU A 11 -10.57 0.66 -4.57
C LEU A 11 -9.51 1.43 -5.38
N GLY A 12 -8.23 1.01 -5.30
CA GLY A 12 -7.12 1.66 -6.00
C GLY A 12 -7.15 1.47 -7.52
N TRP A 13 -7.18 0.23 -8.02
CA TRP A 13 -7.22 -0.01 -9.47
C TRP A 13 -8.61 0.23 -10.09
N GLY A 14 -9.66 0.24 -9.27
CA GLY A 14 -11.05 0.50 -9.66
C GLY A 14 -11.23 1.83 -10.40
N ALA A 15 -10.53 2.88 -9.99
CA ALA A 15 -10.64 4.21 -10.62
C ALA A 15 -10.18 4.18 -12.10
N LEU A 16 -9.01 3.63 -12.39
CA LEU A 16 -8.51 3.51 -13.77
C LEU A 16 -9.24 2.43 -14.56
N ALA A 17 -9.70 1.37 -13.88
CA ALA A 17 -10.53 0.36 -14.50
C ALA A 17 -11.88 0.95 -14.96
N ALA A 18 -12.57 1.72 -14.11
CA ALA A 18 -13.85 2.32 -14.45
C ALA A 18 -13.74 3.21 -15.70
N GLU A 19 -12.71 4.05 -15.78
CA GLU A 19 -12.48 4.90 -16.96
C GLU A 19 -12.33 4.10 -18.26
N ARG A 20 -11.57 3.00 -18.22
CA ARG A 20 -11.41 2.13 -19.40
C ARG A 20 -12.69 1.38 -19.75
N ARG A 21 -13.60 1.15 -18.79
CA ARG A 21 -14.85 0.40 -19.02
C ARG A 21 -15.86 1.26 -19.75
N TYR A 22 -15.97 2.51 -19.28
CA TYR A 22 -17.02 3.43 -19.69
C TYR A 22 -16.51 4.50 -20.66
N ALA A 23 -15.29 4.34 -21.19
CA ALA A 23 -14.64 5.28 -22.12
C ALA A 23 -14.59 6.75 -21.64
N VAL A 24 -14.68 6.99 -20.32
CA VAL A 24 -14.73 8.33 -19.72
C VAL A 24 -13.38 9.04 -19.77
N ALA A 25 -12.30 8.32 -20.06
CA ALA A 25 -10.96 8.92 -20.17
C ALA A 25 -10.93 10.09 -21.17
N ARG A 26 -11.69 10.00 -22.27
CA ARG A 26 -11.71 11.07 -23.29
C ARG A 26 -12.35 12.34 -22.76
N THR A 27 -13.46 12.25 -22.03
CA THR A 27 -14.13 13.45 -21.48
C THR A 27 -13.29 14.11 -20.40
N THR A 28 -12.63 13.33 -19.54
CA THR A 28 -11.68 13.86 -18.53
C THR A 28 -10.49 14.58 -19.17
N LEU A 29 -9.99 14.11 -20.32
CA LEU A 29 -8.88 14.75 -21.02
C LEU A 29 -9.29 15.99 -21.82
N LEU A 30 -10.58 16.13 -22.17
CA LEU A 30 -11.10 17.34 -22.80
C LEU A 30 -11.35 18.45 -21.78
N THR A 31 -11.62 18.11 -20.51
CA THR A 31 -11.88 19.09 -19.45
C THR A 31 -10.62 19.54 -18.73
N LEU A 32 -9.60 18.70 -18.65
CA LEU A 32 -8.37 19.02 -17.92
C LEU A 32 -7.26 19.53 -18.84
N PRO A 33 -6.50 20.56 -18.42
CA PRO A 33 -5.44 21.16 -19.23
C PRO A 33 -4.20 20.26 -19.35
N SER A 34 -4.03 19.24 -18.49
CA SER A 34 -2.90 18.31 -18.59
C SER A 34 -3.24 16.89 -18.15
N ARG A 35 -2.68 15.91 -18.87
CA ARG A 35 -2.79 14.48 -18.55
C ARG A 35 -2.13 14.15 -17.20
N GLY A 36 -1.04 14.86 -16.86
CA GLY A 36 -0.33 14.70 -15.60
C GLY A 36 -1.18 15.08 -14.39
N LEU A 37 -1.91 16.20 -14.45
CA LEU A 37 -2.84 16.60 -13.39
C LEU A 37 -3.96 15.57 -13.19
N ALA A 38 -4.52 15.03 -14.28
CA ALA A 38 -5.53 13.98 -14.20
C ALA A 38 -5.00 12.72 -13.50
N TYR A 39 -3.75 12.33 -13.78
CA TYR A 39 -3.10 11.19 -13.14
C TYR A 39 -2.83 11.43 -11.65
N LEU A 40 -2.26 12.60 -11.32
CA LEU A 40 -1.96 12.98 -9.94
C LEU A 40 -3.23 13.09 -9.09
N ALA A 41 -4.30 13.66 -9.63
CA ALA A 41 -5.59 13.71 -8.95
C ALA A 41 -6.10 12.30 -8.59
N LYS A 42 -5.97 11.32 -9.49
CA LYS A 42 -6.36 9.93 -9.22
C LYS A 42 -5.51 9.30 -8.11
N LEU A 43 -4.20 9.54 -8.14
CA LEU A 43 -3.30 9.08 -7.08
C LEU A 43 -3.71 9.65 -5.73
N LEU A 44 -3.89 10.97 -5.63
CA LEU A 44 -4.25 11.62 -4.37
C LEU A 44 -5.62 11.19 -3.86
N VAL A 45 -6.65 11.20 -4.72
CA VAL A 45 -8.02 10.83 -4.31
C VAL A 45 -8.08 9.37 -3.86
N SER A 46 -7.42 8.45 -4.57
CA SER A 46 -7.39 7.04 -4.17
C SER A 46 -6.57 6.80 -2.89
N ALA A 47 -5.43 7.48 -2.73
CA ALA A 47 -4.62 7.41 -1.51
C ALA A 47 -5.41 7.91 -0.29
N VAL A 48 -6.07 9.07 -0.41
CA VAL A 48 -6.90 9.64 0.66
C VAL A 48 -8.10 8.73 0.97
N ALA A 49 -8.79 8.23 -0.05
CA ALA A 49 -9.94 7.34 0.15
C ALA A 49 -9.53 6.04 0.89
N VAL A 50 -8.44 5.39 0.47
CA VAL A 50 -7.95 4.17 1.12
C VAL A 50 -7.42 4.47 2.53
N ALA A 51 -6.73 5.58 2.74
CA ALA A 51 -6.29 6.01 4.07
C ALA A 51 -7.47 6.28 5.00
N ALA A 52 -8.54 6.92 4.52
CA ALA A 52 -9.75 7.17 5.30
C ALA A 52 -10.45 5.86 5.72
N VAL A 53 -10.58 4.90 4.79
CA VAL A 53 -11.10 3.56 5.12
C VAL A 53 -10.17 2.85 6.10
N GLY A 54 -8.85 2.99 5.95
CA GLY A 54 -7.85 2.50 6.89
C GLY A 54 -8.00 3.06 8.30
N ALA A 55 -8.19 4.38 8.42
CA ALA A 55 -8.40 5.05 9.70
C ALA A 55 -9.72 4.61 10.34
N PHE A 56 -10.79 4.51 9.55
CA PHE A 56 -12.09 4.03 10.04
C PHE A 56 -12.02 2.58 10.52
N THR A 57 -11.35 1.69 9.78
CA THR A 57 -11.16 0.28 10.18
C THR A 57 -10.30 0.15 11.43
N ALA A 58 -9.25 0.97 11.58
CA ALA A 58 -8.47 1.02 12.81
C ALA A 58 -9.30 1.49 14.01
N LEU A 59 -10.15 2.51 13.83
CA LEU A 59 -11.07 2.99 14.87
C LEU A 59 -12.08 1.92 15.30
N LEU A 60 -12.66 1.19 14.33
CA LEU A 60 -13.53 0.04 14.62
C LEU A 60 -12.79 -1.07 15.37
N ALA A 61 -11.52 -1.34 15.02
CA ALA A 61 -10.71 -2.33 15.73
C ALA A 61 -10.48 -1.93 17.19
N VAL A 62 -10.17 -0.66 17.47
CA VAL A 62 -10.05 -0.15 18.84
C VAL A 62 -11.38 -0.27 19.60
N LEU A 63 -12.49 0.11 18.96
CA LEU A 63 -13.81 0.06 19.58
C LEU A 63 -14.26 -1.37 19.89
N THR A 64 -14.02 -2.32 18.98
CA THR A 64 -14.33 -3.75 19.22
C THR A 64 -13.52 -4.32 20.37
N VAL A 65 -12.22 -4.04 20.45
CA VAL A 65 -11.38 -4.45 21.59
C VAL A 65 -11.91 -3.86 22.90
N ALA A 66 -12.32 -2.59 22.90
CA ALA A 66 -12.84 -1.95 24.11
C ALA A 66 -14.19 -2.52 24.56
N VAL A 67 -15.08 -2.87 23.62
CA VAL A 67 -16.35 -3.54 23.91
C VAL A 67 -16.11 -4.93 24.50
N LEU A 68 -15.20 -5.71 23.89
CA LEU A 68 -14.86 -7.07 24.37
C LEU A 68 -14.23 -7.05 25.77
N ASN A 69 -13.49 -5.99 26.12
CA ASN A 69 -12.93 -5.77 27.45
C ASN A 69 -13.94 -5.17 28.45
N GLY A 70 -15.25 -5.35 28.23
CA GLY A 70 -16.30 -4.93 29.18
C GLY A 70 -16.61 -3.44 29.15
N GLY A 71 -16.49 -2.79 27.99
CA GLY A 71 -16.86 -1.37 27.81
C GLY A 71 -15.90 -0.38 28.47
N ARG A 72 -14.76 -0.84 28.97
CA ARG A 72 -13.69 0.01 29.50
C ARG A 72 -12.88 0.64 28.35
N LEU A 73 -13.54 1.50 27.57
CA LEU A 73 -12.90 2.43 26.62
C LEU A 73 -11.91 3.37 27.34
N LEU A 74 -12.08 3.56 28.65
CA LEU A 74 -11.48 4.65 29.43
C LEU A 74 -10.48 4.21 30.51
N ALA A 75 -10.17 2.92 30.64
CA ALA A 75 -8.92 2.53 31.30
C ALA A 75 -7.76 2.76 30.30
N VAL A 76 -7.63 4.01 29.85
CA VAL A 76 -6.62 4.50 28.93
C VAL A 76 -5.30 4.39 29.68
N PRO A 77 -4.42 3.40 29.39
CA PRO A 77 -3.08 3.45 29.93
C PRO A 77 -2.49 4.81 29.53
N ALA A 78 -1.78 5.46 30.45
CA ALA A 78 -1.15 6.77 30.20
C ALA A 78 -0.27 6.77 28.92
N ASP A 79 0.14 5.58 28.49
CA ASP A 79 0.85 5.28 27.26
C ASP A 79 0.11 5.68 25.97
N LEU A 80 -1.21 5.88 25.98
CA LEU A 80 -1.99 6.31 24.79
C LEU A 80 -1.65 7.74 24.32
N LEU A 81 -1.10 8.57 25.22
CA LEU A 81 -0.60 9.91 24.87
C LEU A 81 0.85 9.88 24.39
N THR A 82 1.52 8.73 24.46
CA THR A 82 2.91 8.62 24.02
C THR A 82 2.98 8.47 22.51
N TRP A 83 4.02 9.03 21.91
CA TRP A 83 4.31 8.87 20.48
C TRP A 83 4.45 7.40 20.07
N ALA A 84 4.94 6.55 20.99
CA ALA A 84 5.09 5.12 20.78
C ALA A 84 3.77 4.40 20.42
N PHE A 85 2.64 4.91 20.92
CA PHE A 85 1.32 4.37 20.58
C PHE A 85 0.86 4.81 19.17
N TRP A 86 1.08 6.07 18.81
CA TRP A 86 0.58 6.64 17.55
C TRP A 86 1.44 6.30 16.34
N GLN A 87 2.74 6.08 16.53
CA GLN A 87 3.68 5.80 15.45
C GLN A 87 3.28 4.60 14.57
N PRO A 88 2.92 3.42 15.11
CA PRO A 88 2.47 2.29 14.29
C PRO A 88 1.17 2.57 13.53
N CYS A 89 0.24 3.31 14.14
CA CYS A 89 -1.01 3.72 13.48
C CYS A 89 -0.73 4.64 12.29
N LEU A 90 0.16 5.63 12.45
CA LEU A 90 0.56 6.53 11.37
C LEU A 90 1.29 5.76 10.25
N ASN A 91 2.22 4.87 10.60
CA ASN A 91 2.91 4.03 9.63
C ASN A 91 1.91 3.17 8.83
N TYR A 92 0.95 2.55 9.52
CA TYR A 92 -0.10 1.76 8.88
C TYR A 92 -0.91 2.60 7.87
N LEU A 93 -1.32 3.82 8.24
CA LEU A 93 -2.05 4.73 7.35
C LEU A 93 -1.22 5.15 6.13
N VAL A 94 0.06 5.47 6.32
CA VAL A 94 0.95 5.86 5.23
C VAL A 94 1.17 4.69 4.27
N VAL A 95 1.42 3.48 4.80
CA VAL A 95 1.55 2.29 3.97
C VAL A 95 0.25 2.07 3.19
N LEU A 96 -0.92 2.09 3.85
CA LEU A 96 -2.22 1.96 3.18
C LEU A 96 -2.45 3.02 2.09
N ALA A 97 -2.03 4.26 2.30
CA ALA A 97 -2.12 5.31 1.29
C ALA A 97 -1.22 5.03 0.07
N CYS A 98 -0.08 4.36 0.26
CA CYS A 98 0.84 3.99 -0.81
C CYS A 98 0.35 2.80 -1.66
N TRP A 99 -0.47 1.91 -1.08
CA TRP A 99 -1.03 0.76 -1.81
C TRP A 99 -1.79 1.12 -3.10
N PRO A 100 -2.79 2.02 -3.11
CA PRO A 100 -3.47 2.42 -4.33
C PRO A 100 -2.55 3.16 -5.31
N VAL A 101 -1.53 3.87 -4.81
CA VAL A 101 -0.51 4.54 -5.63
C VAL A 101 0.27 3.52 -6.45
N VAL A 102 0.74 2.44 -5.82
CA VAL A 102 1.38 1.30 -6.50
C VAL A 102 0.42 0.66 -7.50
N ALA A 103 -0.83 0.42 -7.11
CA ALA A 103 -1.86 -0.18 -7.98
C ALA A 103 -2.10 0.63 -9.26
N ILE A 104 -2.22 1.95 -9.12
CA ILE A 104 -2.42 2.89 -10.23
C ILE A 104 -1.17 2.95 -11.11
N GLY A 105 0.03 2.98 -10.52
CA GLY A 105 1.30 2.89 -11.25
C GLY A 105 1.37 1.61 -12.08
N VAL A 106 1.17 0.44 -11.49
CA VAL A 106 1.22 -0.83 -12.20
C VAL A 106 0.13 -0.95 -13.26
N SER A 107 -1.10 -0.51 -12.99
CA SER A 107 -2.20 -0.58 -13.97
C SER A 107 -1.99 0.32 -15.19
N SER A 108 -1.25 1.42 -15.01
CA SER A 108 -0.83 2.25 -16.13
C SER A 108 0.23 1.54 -17.00
N LEU A 109 1.07 0.68 -16.42
CA LEU A 109 2.09 -0.09 -17.13
C LEU A 109 1.50 -1.31 -17.89
N THR A 110 0.67 -2.12 -17.24
CA THR A 110 0.30 -3.48 -17.70
C THR A 110 -0.82 -3.58 -18.74
N ARG A 111 -1.47 -2.47 -19.12
CA ARG A 111 -2.57 -2.38 -20.12
C ARG A 111 -3.84 -3.20 -19.81
N GLY A 112 -3.82 -4.20 -18.94
CA GLY A 112 -4.96 -5.05 -18.58
C GLY A 112 -5.34 -5.00 -17.10
N ARG A 113 -6.65 -5.02 -16.83
CA ARG A 113 -7.18 -5.09 -15.45
C ARG A 113 -6.82 -6.38 -14.74
N VAL A 114 -7.07 -7.50 -15.43
CA VAL A 114 -6.78 -8.84 -14.91
C VAL A 114 -5.29 -8.98 -14.63
N LEU A 115 -4.43 -8.52 -15.54
CA LEU A 115 -2.98 -8.53 -15.33
C LEU A 115 -2.55 -7.67 -14.13
N THR A 116 -3.15 -6.49 -13.96
CA THR A 116 -2.85 -5.65 -12.79
C THR A 116 -3.23 -6.34 -11.49
N ALA A 117 -4.47 -6.84 -11.41
CA ALA A 117 -4.99 -7.51 -10.22
C ALA A 117 -4.17 -8.77 -9.90
N LEU A 118 -3.92 -9.60 -10.92
CA LEU A 118 -3.10 -10.81 -10.79
C LEU A 118 -1.69 -10.46 -10.31
N PHE A 119 -1.03 -9.48 -10.94
CA PHE A 119 0.31 -9.07 -10.56
C PHE A 119 0.36 -8.57 -9.12
N MET A 120 -0.61 -7.78 -8.69
CA MET A 120 -0.64 -7.21 -7.35
C MET A 120 -1.01 -8.20 -6.25
N ILE A 121 -1.71 -9.29 -6.59
CA ILE A 121 -1.96 -10.40 -5.67
C ILE A 121 -0.73 -11.32 -5.63
N LEU A 122 -0.25 -11.72 -6.80
CA LEU A 122 0.79 -12.73 -6.95
C LEU A 122 2.17 -12.21 -6.55
N TRP A 123 2.44 -10.91 -6.72
CA TRP A 123 3.72 -10.34 -6.35
C TRP A 123 4.02 -10.45 -4.85
N PRO A 124 3.21 -9.88 -3.93
CA PRO A 124 3.51 -9.96 -2.50
C PRO A 124 3.41 -11.38 -1.93
N LEU A 125 2.53 -12.21 -2.49
CA LEU A 125 2.28 -13.56 -1.99
C LEU A 125 3.28 -14.59 -2.49
N PHE A 126 3.65 -14.53 -3.77
CA PHE A 126 4.45 -15.56 -4.42
C PHE A 126 5.82 -15.04 -4.86
N VAL A 127 5.85 -13.98 -5.68
CA VAL A 127 7.10 -13.48 -6.26
C VAL A 127 8.07 -13.07 -5.16
N GLU A 128 7.65 -12.20 -4.25
CA GLU A 128 8.54 -11.70 -3.20
C GLU A 128 8.97 -12.81 -2.23
N ARG A 129 8.10 -13.78 -1.94
CA ARG A 129 8.43 -14.91 -1.05
C ARG A 129 9.43 -15.85 -1.70
N LEU A 130 9.26 -16.14 -2.99
CA LEU A 130 10.17 -16.97 -3.75
C LEU A 130 11.53 -16.29 -3.92
N PHE A 131 11.55 -15.00 -4.27
CA PHE A 131 12.79 -14.23 -4.36
C PHE A 131 13.50 -14.13 -3.02
N GLY A 132 12.76 -13.89 -1.92
CA GLY A 132 13.32 -13.90 -0.57
C GLY A 132 14.00 -15.22 -0.23
N ALA A 133 13.34 -16.36 -0.49
CA ALA A 133 13.90 -17.69 -0.24
C ALA A 133 15.11 -18.01 -1.13
N LEU A 134 15.11 -17.56 -2.39
CA LEU A 134 16.24 -17.74 -3.31
C LEU A 134 17.46 -16.90 -2.89
N LEU A 135 17.23 -15.68 -2.38
CA LEU A 135 18.29 -14.80 -1.90
C LEU A 135 18.98 -15.36 -0.65
N GLU A 136 18.23 -16.03 0.23
CA GLU A 136 18.80 -16.73 1.40
C GLU A 136 19.73 -17.88 1.03
N LEU A 137 19.56 -18.48 -0.14
CA LEU A 137 20.43 -19.55 -0.62
C LEU A 137 21.82 -19.05 -1.04
N VAL A 138 21.97 -17.74 -1.25
CA VAL A 138 23.17 -17.11 -1.79
C VAL A 138 23.80 -16.26 -0.68
N ALA A 139 24.80 -16.82 0.01
CA ALA A 139 25.50 -16.21 1.16
C ALA A 139 25.88 -14.71 1.02
N PRO A 140 26.35 -14.18 -0.14
CA PRO A 140 26.67 -12.75 -0.25
C PRO A 140 25.46 -11.82 -0.32
N LEU A 141 24.22 -12.34 -0.36
CA LEU A 141 22.97 -11.58 -0.48
C LEU A 141 22.11 -11.64 0.79
N GLU A 142 22.66 -12.13 1.91
CA GLU A 142 22.00 -12.08 3.21
C GLU A 142 21.61 -10.63 3.55
N GLY A 143 20.33 -10.43 3.88
CA GLY A 143 19.76 -9.12 4.20
C GLY A 143 19.10 -8.38 3.03
N VAL A 144 19.31 -8.76 1.76
CA VAL A 144 18.62 -8.11 0.61
C VAL A 144 17.12 -8.36 0.65
N ARG A 145 16.70 -9.52 1.17
CA ARG A 145 15.29 -9.88 1.40
C ARG A 145 14.54 -8.79 2.17
N ASP A 146 15.19 -8.16 3.12
CA ASP A 146 14.56 -7.20 4.02
C ASP A 146 14.19 -5.90 3.30
N TRP A 147 14.92 -5.57 2.24
CA TRP A 147 14.71 -4.40 1.38
C TRP A 147 13.64 -4.62 0.31
N LEU A 148 13.07 -5.82 0.21
CA LEU A 148 11.96 -6.07 -0.70
C LEU A 148 10.75 -5.22 -0.29
N PRO A 149 10.01 -4.62 -1.24
CA PRO A 149 9.04 -3.58 -0.95
C PRO A 149 7.89 -4.03 -0.05
N PHE A 150 7.36 -5.25 -0.24
CA PHE A 150 6.29 -5.72 0.64
C PHE A 150 6.85 -6.24 1.98
N ALA A 151 8.12 -6.64 2.05
CA ALA A 151 8.80 -6.98 3.30
C ALA A 151 9.02 -5.72 4.15
N SER A 152 9.53 -4.66 3.53
CA SER A 152 9.70 -3.35 4.15
C SER A 152 8.36 -2.75 4.59
N SER A 153 7.28 -2.95 3.82
CA SER A 153 5.92 -2.53 4.22
C SER A 153 5.41 -3.28 5.46
N ARG A 154 5.73 -4.57 5.61
CA ARG A 154 5.35 -5.37 6.79
C ARG A 154 6.15 -4.95 8.01
N ALA A 155 7.45 -4.70 7.85
CA ALA A 155 8.30 -4.15 8.90
C ALA A 155 7.80 -2.78 9.40
N ALA A 156 7.33 -1.91 8.49
CA ALA A 156 6.77 -0.61 8.84
C ALA A 156 5.51 -0.69 9.73
N MET A 157 4.68 -1.72 9.53
CA MET A 157 3.40 -1.91 10.21
C MET A 157 3.51 -2.67 11.55
N THR A 158 4.66 -3.28 11.86
CA THR A 158 4.79 -4.16 13.03
C THR A 158 5.38 -3.38 14.21
N PRO A 159 4.61 -3.15 15.30
CA PRO A 159 5.03 -2.28 16.40
C PRO A 159 6.03 -2.93 17.36
N THR A 160 6.07 -4.26 17.44
CA THR A 160 6.84 -4.99 18.46
C THR A 160 7.59 -6.17 17.85
N ARG A 161 8.90 -6.21 18.14
CA ARG A 161 9.74 -7.39 17.92
C ARG A 161 9.28 -8.49 18.86
N GLY A 162 8.86 -9.62 18.32
CA GLY A 162 8.20 -10.70 19.06
C GLY A 162 8.02 -11.96 18.20
N VAL A 163 7.20 -12.91 18.66
CA VAL A 163 6.97 -14.20 17.96
C VAL A 163 6.52 -14.03 16.49
N THR A 164 5.95 -12.86 16.16
CA THR A 164 5.56 -12.46 14.80
C THR A 164 6.68 -11.94 13.89
N ASP A 165 7.93 -11.78 14.36
CA ASP A 165 9.06 -11.34 13.53
C ASP A 165 9.32 -12.32 12.36
N SER A 166 9.15 -13.61 12.63
CA SER A 166 9.16 -14.67 11.63
C SER A 166 8.11 -14.48 10.51
N LEU A 167 7.00 -13.77 10.81
CA LEU A 167 5.92 -13.48 9.87
C LEU A 167 6.08 -12.11 9.17
N ALA A 168 6.74 -11.15 9.81
CA ALA A 168 7.07 -9.83 9.24
C ALA A 168 8.05 -9.98 8.06
N GLY A 169 9.03 -10.88 8.21
CA GLY A 169 9.95 -11.28 7.14
C GLY A 169 10.91 -10.19 6.70
N SER A 170 11.25 -9.25 7.59
CA SER A 170 12.28 -8.22 7.44
C SER A 170 12.70 -7.70 8.81
N ASP A 171 14.00 -7.54 9.06
CA ASP A 171 14.55 -7.04 10.33
C ASP A 171 14.73 -5.50 10.34
N LEU A 172 14.27 -4.81 9.30
CA LEU A 172 14.40 -3.36 9.17
C LEU A 172 13.66 -2.61 10.29
N PRO A 173 14.24 -1.52 10.81
CA PRO A 173 13.51 -0.60 11.68
C PRO A 173 12.25 -0.06 10.97
N PRO A 174 11.11 0.11 11.67
CA PRO A 174 9.84 0.48 11.05
C PRO A 174 9.92 1.75 10.19
N GLY A 175 10.69 2.75 10.64
CA GLY A 175 10.90 3.99 9.87
C GLY A 175 11.65 3.79 8.56
N VAL A 176 12.64 2.89 8.54
CA VAL A 176 13.40 2.55 7.33
C VAL A 176 12.50 1.74 6.39
N GLY A 177 11.78 0.75 6.91
CA GLY A 177 10.83 -0.04 6.13
C GLY A 177 9.77 0.82 5.43
N LEU A 178 9.26 1.84 6.16
CA LEU A 178 8.32 2.82 5.64
C LEU A 178 8.94 3.64 4.50
N ALA A 179 10.14 4.20 4.73
CA ALA A 179 10.82 5.03 3.74
C ALA A 179 11.09 4.25 2.43
N VAL A 180 11.54 3.00 2.55
CA VAL A 180 11.78 2.10 1.41
C VAL A 180 10.49 1.85 0.63
N PHE A 181 9.38 1.57 1.34
CA PHE A 181 8.11 1.31 0.67
C PHE A 181 7.52 2.57 -0.01
N VAL A 182 7.63 3.73 0.63
CA VAL A 182 7.22 5.02 0.04
C VAL A 182 8.05 5.33 -1.20
N ALA A 183 9.38 5.15 -1.14
CA ALA A 183 10.26 5.34 -2.28
C ALA A 183 9.86 4.40 -3.44
N PHE A 184 9.61 3.13 -3.15
CA PHE A 184 9.12 2.17 -4.13
C PHE A 184 7.79 2.60 -4.76
N ALA A 185 6.82 3.03 -3.94
CA ALA A 185 5.53 3.51 -4.43
C ALA A 185 5.67 4.72 -5.35
N LEU A 186 6.52 5.68 -5.01
CA LEU A 186 6.82 6.85 -5.83
C LEU A 186 7.51 6.47 -7.14
N LEU A 187 8.45 5.52 -7.13
CA LEU A 187 9.12 5.02 -8.34
C LEU A 187 8.11 4.36 -9.29
N VAL A 188 7.24 3.49 -8.78
CA VAL A 188 6.21 2.81 -9.57
C VAL A 188 5.19 3.81 -10.11
N ALA A 189 4.77 4.78 -9.30
CA ALA A 189 3.88 5.85 -9.72
C ALA A 189 4.52 6.76 -10.77
N GLY A 190 5.80 7.12 -10.62
CA GLY A 190 6.56 7.91 -11.58
C GLY A 190 6.71 7.21 -12.93
N ALA A 191 7.11 5.93 -12.92
CA ALA A 191 7.16 5.11 -14.13
C ALA A 191 5.78 5.03 -14.81
N GLY A 192 4.73 4.90 -14.01
CA GLY A 192 3.36 4.91 -14.48
C GLY A 192 2.92 6.26 -15.08
N ALA A 193 3.29 7.38 -14.45
CA ALA A 193 3.01 8.73 -14.92
C ALA A 193 3.68 9.00 -16.27
N VAL A 194 4.95 8.62 -16.44
CA VAL A 194 5.67 8.75 -17.72
C VAL A 194 4.96 7.97 -18.81
N ARG A 195 4.54 6.72 -18.52
CA ARG A 195 3.77 5.89 -19.46
C ARG A 195 2.40 6.49 -19.77
N TYR A 196 1.74 7.09 -18.78
CA TYR A 196 0.41 7.68 -18.91
C TYR A 196 0.43 8.96 -19.76
N VAL A 197 1.39 9.85 -19.53
CA VAL A 197 1.51 11.12 -20.27
C VAL A 197 1.87 10.88 -21.73
N ARG A 198 2.81 9.97 -22.00
CA ARG A 198 3.27 9.65 -23.37
C ARG A 198 2.27 8.83 -24.19
N ARG A 199 1.14 8.41 -23.61
CA ARG A 199 0.16 7.59 -24.33
C ARG A 199 -0.80 8.46 -25.12
N ASP A 200 -0.83 8.28 -26.43
CA ASP A 200 -1.93 8.75 -27.24
C ASP A 200 -3.18 7.92 -26.95
N VAL A 201 -4.27 8.62 -26.70
CA VAL A 201 -5.59 8.03 -26.51
C VAL A 201 -6.25 8.00 -27.88
N PRO A 202 -6.48 6.81 -28.47
CA PRO A 202 -7.19 6.69 -29.75
C PRO A 202 -8.67 7.11 -29.61
#